data_AF-A0A2V8P1U4-F1
#
_entry.id   AF-A0A2V8P1U4-F1
#
_cell.length_a   1.000
_cell.length_b   1.000
_cell.length_c   1.000
_cell.angle_alpha   90.00
_cell.angle_beta   90.00
_cell.angle_gamma   90.00
#
_symmetry.space_group_name_H-M   'P 1'
#
loop_
_entity.id
_entity.type
_entity.pdbx_description
1 polymer ?
#
loop_
_entity_poly.entity_id
_entity_poly.type
_entity_poly.pdbx_seq_one_letter_code
_entity_poly.pdbx_strand_id
1 'polypeptide(L)' 'LDETIALLADGRLRLRAHQSMPMQQAAEAHRQLESGTVHERIILTLE' A
#
# COMPACT_ATOMS: atom_id res chain seq x y z
N LEU A 1 -4.49 -14.55 -10.98
CA LEU A 1 -4.48 -13.75 -9.74
C LEU A 1 -4.57 -14.62 -8.49
N ASP A 2 -5.18 -15.80 -8.57
CA ASP A 2 -5.51 -16.63 -7.40
C ASP A 2 -4.29 -17.25 -6.68
N GLU A 3 -3.23 -17.57 -7.42
CA GLU A 3 -2.04 -18.20 -6.85
C GLU A 3 -1.28 -17.28 -5.87
N THR A 4 -1.25 -15.98 -6.14
CA THR A 4 -0.59 -14.99 -5.28
C THR A 4 -1.35 -14.79 -3.96
N ILE A 5 -2.68 -14.85 -4.00
CA ILE A 5 -3.52 -14.74 -2.80
C ILE A 5 -3.37 -15.99 -1.93
N ALA A 6 -3.33 -17.18 -2.53
CA ALA A 6 -3.09 -18.42 -1.80
C ALA A 6 -1.74 -18.41 -1.06
N LEU A 7 -0.67 -17.93 -1.69
CA LEU A 7 0.65 -17.82 -1.06
C LEU A 7 0.71 -16.76 0.06
N LEU A 8 -0.10 -15.71 -0.01
CA LEU A 8 -0.29 -14.76 1.09
C LEU A 8 -1.01 -15.40 2.27
N ALA A 9 -2.08 -16.15 2.02
CA ALA A 9 -2.84 -16.86 3.06
C ALA A 9 -2.00 -17.94 3.75
N ASP A 10 -1.15 -18.65 2.99
CA ASP A 10 -0.21 -19.65 3.49
C ASP A 10 1.00 -19.02 4.21
N GLY A 11 1.07 -17.67 4.31
CA GLY A 11 2.15 -16.95 4.99
C GLY A 11 3.50 -16.98 4.26
N ARG A 12 3.54 -17.57 3.06
CA ARG A 12 4.73 -17.69 2.19
C ARG A 12 5.05 -16.38 1.47
N LEU A 13 4.07 -15.48 1.37
CA LEU A 13 4.27 -14.08 1.03
C LEU A 13 3.95 -13.22 2.24
N ARG A 14 4.76 -12.18 2.48
CA ARG A 14 4.43 -11.13 3.43
C ARG A 14 4.12 -9.86 2.67
N LEU A 15 3.07 -9.15 3.09
CA LEU A 15 2.83 -7.80 2.58
C LEU A 15 4.04 -6.95 2.94
N ARG A 16 4.61 -6.30 1.93
CA ARG A 16 5.67 -5.31 2.13
C ARG A 16 5.10 -4.15 2.96
N ALA A 17 5.98 -3.44 3.68
CA ALA A 17 5.60 -2.25 4.44
C ALA A 17 4.73 -1.32 3.58
N HIS A 18 3.66 -0.85 4.19
CA HIS A 18 2.71 0.07 3.58
C HIS A 18 2.36 1.15 4.58
N GLN A 19 2.12 2.34 4.05
CA GLN A 19 1.57 3.45 4.81
C GLN A 19 0.07 3.54 4.50
N SER A 20 -0.76 3.58 5.54
CA SER A 20 -2.20 3.80 5.38
C SER A 20 -2.54 5.27 5.62
N MET A 21 -3.35 5.83 4.74
CA MET A 21 -3.80 7.23 4.83
C MET A 21 -5.31 7.30 4.52
N PRO A 22 -6.07 8.20 5.13
CA PRO A 22 -7.46 8.44 4.75
C PRO A 22 -7.58 8.89 3.30
N MET A 23 -8.64 8.48 2.61
CA MET A 23 -8.93 8.83 1.20
C MET A 23 -8.94 10.36 0.98
N GLN A 24 -9.35 11.14 1.98
CA GLN A 24 -9.35 12.61 1.95
C GLN A 24 -7.93 13.18 1.81
N GLN A 25 -6.90 12.40 2.16
CA GLN A 25 -5.49 12.78 2.03
C GLN A 25 -4.85 12.30 0.72
N ALA A 26 -5.63 11.83 -0.27
CA ALA A 26 -5.11 11.36 -1.55
C ALA A 26 -4.12 12.33 -2.20
N ALA A 27 -4.40 13.65 -2.17
CA ALA A 27 -3.51 14.65 -2.74
C ALA A 27 -2.12 14.69 -2.06
N GLU A 28 -2.06 14.45 -0.75
CA GLU A 28 -0.80 14.34 0.00
C GLU A 28 -0.09 13.03 -0.31
N ALA A 29 -0.81 11.92 -0.40
CA ALA A 29 -0.25 10.65 -0.83
C ALA A 29 0.42 10.76 -2.22
N HIS A 30 -0.21 11.47 -3.16
CA HIS A 30 0.37 11.76 -4.48
C HIS A 30 1.67 12.58 -4.37
N ARG A 31 1.68 13.66 -3.59
CA ARG A 31 2.90 14.46 -3.36
C ARG A 31 4.05 13.62 -2.78
N GLN A 32 3.74 12.72 -1.84
CA GLN A 32 4.74 11.85 -1.24
C GLN A 32 5.34 10.86 -2.24
N LEU A 33 4.52 10.30 -3.14
CA LEU A 33 5.01 9.45 -4.24
C LEU A 33 5.84 10.24 -5.25
N GLU A 34 5.38 11.42 -5.62
CA GLU A 34 6.04 12.30 -6.60
C GLU A 34 7.37 12.86 -6.09
N SER A 35 7.51 13.02 -4.77
CA SER A 35 8.77 13.45 -4.14
C SER A 35 9.92 12.44 -4.31
N GLY A 36 9.61 11.17 -4.63
CA GLY A 36 10.58 10.08 -4.71
C GLY A 36 11.13 9.62 -3.36
N THR A 37 10.68 10.22 -2.25
CA THR A 37 11.14 9.86 -0.90
C THR A 37 10.47 8.58 -0.40
N VAL A 38 9.21 8.36 -0.80
CA VAL A 38 8.42 7.17 -0.42
C VAL A 38 8.56 6.10 -1.50
N HIS A 39 9.13 4.96 -1.09
CA HIS A 39 9.29 3.77 -1.95
C HIS A 39 8.36 2.62 -1.55
N GLU A 40 7.58 2.82 -0.49
CA GLU A 40 6.60 1.87 0.01
C GLU A 40 5.20 2.17 -0.56
N ARG A 41 4.31 1.18 -0.47
CA ARG A 41 2.96 1.31 -1.00
C ARG A 41 2.15 2.20 -0.06
N ILE A 42 1.51 3.24 -0.60
CA ILE A 42 0.48 3.99 0.14
C ILE A 42 -0.89 3.37 -0.15
N ILE A 43 -1.64 3.06 0.90
CA ILE A 43 -3.01 2.54 0.81
C ILE A 43 -3.96 3.62 1.31
N LEU A 44 -4.93 3.99 0.46
CA LEU A 44 -5.98 4.92 0.84
C LEU A 44 -7.17 4.15 1.43
N THR A 45 -7.59 4.53 2.63
CA THR A 45 -8.70 3.92 3.37
C THR A 45 -9.91 4.86 3.43
N LEU A 46 -11.12 4.30 3.49
CA LEU A 46 -12.37 5.07 3.56
C LEU A 46 -12.87 5.28 5.00
N GLU A 47 -12.06 4.93 5.99
CA GLU A 47 -12.38 5.08 7.42
C GLU A 47 -12.42 6.54 7.87
#